data_AF-A0AA41BL75-F1
#
_entry.id   AF-A0AA41BL75-F1
#
_cell.length_a   1.000
_cell.length_b   1.000
_cell.length_c   1.000
_cell.angle_alpha   90.00
_cell.angle_beta   90.00
_cell.angle_gamma   90.00
#
_symmetry.space_group_name_H-M   'P 1'
#
loop_
_entity.id
_entity.type
_entity.pdbx_description
1 polymer ?
#
loop_
_entity_poly.entity_id
_entity_poly.type
_entity_poly.pdbx_seq_one_letter_code
_entity_poly.pdbx_strand_id
1 'polypeptide(L)'
;ACITQNPLRLGEAATLSAIASQTLLPKPGFTALLSLVEECDLYGLNVAHSGSVVGLMLDRKRHDIARLKGKLAEKKLTRHWPKQHLLKMVTGGVKLQ
;
A
#
# COMPACT_ATOMS: atom_id res chain seq x y z
N ALA A 1 2.16 -14.94 -7.54
CA ALA A 1 1.55 -14.66 -6.23
C ALA A 1 0.62 -15.78 -5.76
N CYS A 2 -0.49 -16.06 -6.48
CA CYS A 2 -1.54 -16.96 -6.03
C CYS A 2 -1.13 -18.45 -5.90
N ILE A 3 -0.48 -19.03 -6.91
CA ILE A 3 -0.06 -20.45 -6.88
C ILE A 3 0.91 -20.72 -5.73
N THR A 4 1.88 -19.82 -5.52
CA THR A 4 2.93 -19.97 -4.50
C THR A 4 2.56 -19.34 -3.15
N GLN A 5 1.34 -18.82 -3.00
CA GLN A 5 0.87 -18.10 -1.80
C GLN A 5 1.91 -17.10 -1.21
N ASN A 6 2.61 -16.37 -2.08
CA ASN A 6 3.73 -15.51 -1.67
C ASN A 6 3.24 -14.04 -1.59
N PRO A 7 3.14 -13.44 -0.39
CA PRO A 7 2.65 -12.08 -0.21
C PRO A 7 3.59 -11.01 -0.79
N LEU A 8 4.90 -11.27 -0.82
CA LEU A 8 5.87 -10.38 -1.45
C LEU A 8 5.58 -10.26 -2.94
N ARG A 9 5.39 -11.39 -3.64
CA ARG A 9 5.04 -11.40 -5.07
C ARG A 9 3.71 -10.71 -5.38
N LEU A 10 2.77 -10.70 -4.42
CA LEU A 10 1.51 -9.97 -4.59
C LEU A 10 1.75 -8.46 -4.48
N GLY A 11 2.53 -8.04 -3.48
CA GLY A 11 2.89 -6.63 -3.30
C GLY A 11 3.73 -6.07 -4.44
N GLU A 12 4.68 -6.85 -4.98
CA GLU A 12 5.45 -6.50 -6.18
C GLU A 12 4.52 -6.25 -7.38
N ALA A 13 3.60 -7.18 -7.66
CA ALA A 13 2.66 -7.04 -8.76
C ALA A 13 1.73 -5.82 -8.60
N ALA A 14 1.23 -5.58 -7.38
CA ALA A 14 0.41 -4.41 -7.08
C ALA A 14 1.20 -3.10 -7.26
N THR A 15 2.47 -3.09 -6.85
CA THR A 15 3.35 -1.91 -6.98
C THR A 15 3.63 -1.60 -8.45
N LEU A 16 3.92 -2.63 -9.26
CA LEU A 16 4.09 -2.47 -10.71
C LEU A 16 2.82 -1.90 -11.37
N SER A 17 1.64 -2.41 -10.99
CA SER A 17 0.37 -1.87 -11.46
C SER A 17 0.15 -0.40 -11.04
N ALA A 18 0.51 -0.05 -9.81
CA ALA A 18 0.43 1.31 -9.29
C ALA A 18 1.37 2.27 -10.03
N ILE A 19 2.60 1.83 -10.33
CA ILE A 19 3.59 2.59 -11.12
C ILE A 19 3.08 2.83 -12.53
N ALA A 20 2.59 1.79 -13.21
CA ALA A 20 2.02 1.92 -14.55
C ALA A 20 0.85 2.93 -14.56
N SER A 21 -0.03 2.85 -13.56
CA SER A 21 -1.19 3.73 -13.42
C SER A 21 -0.82 5.21 -13.17
N GLN A 22 0.40 5.52 -12.70
CA GLN A 22 0.83 6.91 -12.53
C GLN A 22 0.87 7.70 -13.83
N THR A 23 1.14 7.02 -14.95
CA THR A 23 1.16 7.66 -16.27
C THR A 23 -0.22 8.15 -16.72
N LEU A 24 -1.29 7.50 -16.23
CA LEU A 24 -2.67 7.80 -16.58
C LEU A 24 -3.34 8.69 -15.53
N LEU A 25 -3.11 8.42 -14.24
CA LEU A 25 -3.74 9.12 -13.14
C LEU A 25 -2.74 9.34 -12.00
N PRO A 26 -1.94 10.42 -12.06
CA PRO A 26 -0.93 10.73 -11.06
C PRO A 26 -1.53 10.85 -9.65
N LYS A 27 -0.78 10.36 -8.65
CA LYS A 27 -1.18 10.41 -7.24
C LYS A 27 -0.21 11.28 -6.45
N PRO A 28 -0.72 12.17 -5.59
CA PRO A 28 0.13 13.07 -4.83
C PRO A 28 1.03 12.28 -3.86
N GLY A 29 2.32 12.63 -3.86
CA GLY A 29 3.32 11.99 -3.02
C GLY A 29 3.65 10.55 -3.41
N PHE A 30 3.36 10.11 -4.65
CA PHE A 30 3.57 8.73 -5.08
C PHE A 30 5.01 8.24 -4.89
N THR A 31 6.02 9.03 -5.28
CA THR A 31 7.43 8.67 -5.06
C THR A 31 7.77 8.51 -3.57
N ALA A 32 7.18 9.34 -2.70
CA ALA A 32 7.36 9.21 -1.26
C ALA A 32 6.63 7.98 -0.69
N LEU A 33 5.50 7.56 -1.29
CA LEU A 33 4.85 6.28 -0.95
C LEU A 33 5.73 5.09 -1.36
N LEU A 34 6.37 5.14 -2.53
CA LEU A 34 7.32 4.10 -2.95
C LEU A 34 8.54 4.05 -2.01
N SER A 35 9.10 5.20 -1.65
CA SER A 35 10.24 5.24 -0.72
C SER A 35 9.87 4.68 0.65
N LEU A 36 8.62 4.83 1.11
CA LEU A 36 8.15 4.18 2.34
C LEU A 36 8.12 2.65 2.24
N VAL A 37 7.78 2.10 1.07
CA VAL A 37 7.79 0.65 0.86
C VAL A 37 9.21 0.12 1.09
N GLU A 38 10.22 0.80 0.54
CA GLU A 38 11.63 0.44 0.70
C GLU A 38 12.12 0.69 2.13
N GLU A 39 11.92 1.89 2.67
CA GLU A 39 12.42 2.30 4.00
C GLU A 39 11.82 1.50 5.15
N CYS A 40 10.60 0.96 4.98
CA CYS A 40 9.91 0.16 5.98
C CYS A 40 9.85 -1.34 5.63
N ASP A 41 10.54 -1.76 4.56
CA ASP A 41 10.60 -3.16 4.09
C ASP A 41 9.20 -3.78 3.86
N LEU A 42 8.25 -2.97 3.36
CA LEU A 42 6.87 -3.40 3.14
C LEU A 42 6.77 -4.30 1.90
N TYR A 43 5.68 -5.06 1.80
CA TYR A 43 5.47 -5.92 0.63
C TYR A 43 5.21 -5.14 -0.66
N GLY A 44 4.59 -3.96 -0.57
CA GLY A 44 4.27 -3.17 -1.75
C GLY A 44 3.24 -2.07 -1.53
N LEU A 45 2.95 -1.36 -2.62
CA LEU A 45 1.97 -0.29 -2.73
C LEU A 45 0.86 -0.70 -3.71
N ASN A 46 -0.38 -0.43 -3.34
CA ASN A 46 -1.55 -0.55 -4.21
C ASN A 46 -2.25 0.81 -4.32
N VAL A 47 -2.88 1.09 -5.46
CA VAL A 47 -3.71 2.28 -5.69
C VAL A 47 -5.09 1.81 -6.12
N ALA A 48 -6.15 2.26 -5.43
CA ALA A 48 -7.52 1.93 -5.83
C ALA A 48 -7.84 2.47 -7.23
N HIS A 49 -8.86 1.93 -7.89
CA HIS A 49 -9.22 2.29 -9.28
C HIS A 49 -9.44 3.81 -9.49
N SER A 50 -10.26 4.45 -8.65
CA SER A 50 -10.40 5.92 -8.64
C SER A 50 -9.14 6.63 -8.10
N GLY A 51 -8.32 5.88 -7.38
CA GLY A 51 -7.13 6.29 -6.65
C GLY A 51 -7.40 7.39 -5.63
N SER A 52 -8.58 7.36 -5.02
CA SER A 52 -8.90 8.10 -3.79
C SER A 52 -8.34 7.41 -2.54
N VAL A 53 -7.83 6.19 -2.68
CA VAL A 53 -7.22 5.38 -1.62
C VAL A 53 -5.94 4.75 -2.15
N VAL A 54 -4.90 4.75 -1.32
CA VAL A 54 -3.68 3.96 -1.50
C VAL A 54 -3.56 2.95 -0.37
N GLY A 55 -3.01 1.77 -0.67
CA GLY A 55 -2.79 0.71 0.29
C GLY A 55 -1.30 0.39 0.41
N LEU A 56 -0.76 0.42 1.61
CA LEU A 56 0.57 -0.11 1.92
C LEU A 56 0.41 -1.53 2.46
N MET A 57 1.03 -2.50 1.79
CA MET A 57 0.88 -3.92 2.09
C MET A 57 1.95 -4.37 3.07
N LEU A 58 1.55 -4.94 4.20
CA LEU A 58 2.45 -5.31 5.29
C LEU A 58 1.98 -6.55 6.04
N ASP A 59 2.90 -7.19 6.75
CA ASP A 59 2.66 -8.14 7.82
C ASP A 59 2.84 -7.48 9.19
N ARG A 60 1.79 -7.51 10.02
CA ARG A 60 1.77 -6.89 11.34
C ARG A 60 2.73 -7.54 12.35
N LYS A 61 3.18 -8.77 12.10
CA LYS A 61 4.15 -9.46 12.96
C LYS A 61 5.59 -9.13 12.61
N ARG A 62 5.85 -8.72 11.36
CA ARG A 62 7.19 -8.43 10.83
C ARG A 62 7.50 -6.93 10.77
N HIS A 63 6.52 -6.10 10.41
CA HIS A 63 6.76 -4.68 10.13
C HIS A 63 6.34 -3.79 11.31
N ASP A 64 7.16 -2.78 11.57
CA ASP A 64 6.92 -1.78 12.61
C ASP A 64 5.90 -0.72 12.16
N ILE A 65 4.67 -0.87 12.64
CA ILE A 65 3.56 0.02 12.32
C ILE A 65 3.77 1.42 12.91
N ALA A 66 4.42 1.54 14.08
CA ALA A 66 4.65 2.83 14.72
C ALA A 66 5.67 3.65 13.92
N ARG A 67 6.76 3.00 13.50
CA ARG A 67 7.74 3.59 12.57
C ARG A 67 7.11 4.01 11.25
N LEU A 68 6.27 3.16 10.65
CA LEU A 68 5.57 3.50 9.40
C LEU A 68 4.69 4.76 9.55
N LYS A 69 3.92 4.85 10.65
CA LYS A 69 3.10 6.04 10.93
C LYS A 69 3.95 7.29 11.14
N GLY A 70 5.06 7.17 11.84
CA GLY A 70 6.02 8.27 12.00
C GLY A 70 6.55 8.76 10.66
N LYS A 71 6.98 7.84 9.80
CA LYS A 71 7.51 8.15 8.46
C LYS A 71 6.45 8.75 7.53
N LEU A 72 5.20 8.32 7.62
CA LEU A 72 4.07 8.94 6.91
C LEU A 72 3.89 10.43 7.29
N ALA A 73 4.00 10.75 8.58
CA ALA A 73 3.91 12.12 9.07
C ALA A 73 5.15 12.96 8.67
N GLU A 74 6.35 12.41 8.84
CA GLU A 74 7.63 13.04 8.46
C GLU A 74 7.64 13.46 6.99
N LYS A 75 7.20 12.56 6.10
CA LYS A 75 7.10 12.82 4.65
C LYS A 75 5.89 13.68 4.26
N LYS A 76 5.11 14.18 5.24
CA LYS A 76 3.91 15.00 5.05
C LYS A 76 2.83 14.34 4.18
N LEU A 77 2.86 13.01 4.07
CA LEU A 77 1.88 12.24 3.27
C LEU A 77 0.48 12.31 3.88
N THR A 78 0.37 12.57 5.18
CA THR A 78 -0.89 12.81 5.89
C THR A 78 -1.67 14.02 5.38
N ARG A 79 -1.04 14.95 4.64
CA ARG A 79 -1.75 16.07 3.98
C ARG A 79 -2.58 15.60 2.80
N HIS A 80 -2.08 14.61 2.06
CA HIS A 80 -2.75 14.05 0.88
C HIS A 80 -3.61 12.82 1.24
N TRP A 81 -3.20 12.09 2.28
CA TRP A 81 -3.81 10.84 2.74
C TRP A 81 -4.13 10.93 4.24
N PRO A 82 -5.11 11.77 4.65
CA PRO A 82 -5.33 12.09 6.06
C PRO A 82 -5.97 10.95 6.87
N LYS A 83 -6.75 10.08 6.21
CA LYS A 83 -7.43 8.96 6.86
C LYS A 83 -6.58 7.70 6.73
N GLN A 84 -6.22 7.11 7.87
CA GLN A 84 -5.40 5.91 7.94
C GLN A 84 -6.20 4.75 8.55
N HIS A 85 -6.22 3.61 7.87
CA HIS A 85 -6.91 2.42 8.33
C HIS A 85 -5.96 1.22 8.28
N LEU A 86 -5.85 0.49 9.39
CA LEU A 86 -5.08 -0.76 9.45
C LEU A 86 -6.04 -1.96 9.27
N LEU A 87 -6.24 -2.37 8.03
CA LEU A 87 -7.18 -3.42 7.64
C LEU A 87 -6.50 -4.78 7.46
N LYS A 88 -7.29 -5.85 7.40
CA LYS A 88 -6.82 -7.19 7.01
C LYS A 88 -7.23 -7.42 5.57
N MET A 89 -6.33 -8.00 4.78
CA MET A 89 -6.70 -8.52 3.46
C MET A 89 -7.64 -9.70 3.66
N VAL A 90 -8.73 -9.73 2.92
CA VAL A 90 -9.74 -10.80 2.97
C VAL A 90 -9.81 -11.47 1.59
N THR A 91 -10.29 -12.71 1.57
CA THR A 91 -10.66 -13.35 0.30
C THR A 91 -11.84 -12.60 -0.31
N GLY A 92 -11.84 -12.46 -1.63
CA GLY A 92 -12.96 -11.86 -2.35
C GLY A 92 -14.27 -12.67 -2.22
N GLY A 93 -15.36 -12.07 -2.68
CA GLY A 93 -16.71 -12.66 -2.62
C GLY A 93 -17.56 -12.03 -1.52
N VAL A 94 -18.80 -11.72 -1.84
CA VAL A 94 -19.80 -11.24 -0.86
C VAL A 94 -20.28 -12.43 -0.04
N LYS A 95 -20.38 -12.28 1.28
CA LYS A 95 -21.11 -13.20 2.13
C LYS A 95 -22.47 -12.60 2.44
N LEU A 96 -23.54 -13.31 2.12
CA LEU A 96 -24.87 -12.98 2.63
C LEU A 96 -24.84 -13.21 4.15
N GLN A 97 -25.17 -12.18 4.92
CA GLN A 97 -25.37 -12.26 6.36
C GLN A 97 -26.81 -12.64 6.66
#